data_AF-A0A2A7H1K1-F1
#
_entry.id   AF-A0A2A7H1K1-F1
#
_cell.length_a   1.000
_cell.length_b   1.000
_cell.length_c   1.000
_cell.angle_alpha   90.00
_cell.angle_beta   90.00
_cell.angle_gamma   90.00
#
_symmetry.space_group_name_H-M   'P 1'
#
loop_
_entity.id
_entity.type
_entity.pdbx_description
1 polymer ?
#
loop_
_entity_poly.entity_id
_entity_poly.type
_entity_poly.pdbx_seq_one_letter_code
_entity_poly.pdbx_strand_id
1 'polypeptide(L)'
;MIKNELYESALEMIKRSKISTRVASVTEINLLREELGKNLPGWLINLMSQVPICSSRLVVPVTVENEEFKLLIDFLDPKELIQENKFLVPGCAVFNKDYLCIGVESGIGNPYAINIKEGNNPPVYLLDHECGEDTEQIIKNKEVIVERLSDLFSIAFINEN
;
A
#
# COMPACT_ATOMS: atom_id res chain seq x y z
N MET A 1 23.76 -3.51 -3.71
CA MET A 1 22.33 -3.15 -3.60
C MET A 1 21.69 -3.54 -4.91
N ILE A 2 20.80 -4.54 -4.92
CA ILE A 2 20.14 -4.96 -6.16
C ILE A 2 19.20 -3.81 -6.55
N LYS A 3 19.46 -3.18 -7.69
CA LYS A 3 18.53 -2.22 -8.30
C LYS A 3 17.23 -2.96 -8.56
N ASN A 4 16.21 -2.61 -7.78
CA ASN A 4 14.87 -3.16 -7.90
C ASN A 4 13.98 -1.99 -8.30
N GLU A 5 13.31 -2.12 -9.43
CA GLU A 5 12.45 -1.09 -10.04
C GLU A 5 11.49 -0.44 -9.04
N LEU A 6 10.91 -1.24 -8.14
CA LEU A 6 10.02 -0.76 -7.08
C LEU A 6 10.69 0.27 -6.15
N TYR A 7 11.96 0.06 -5.80
CA TYR A 7 12.71 0.95 -4.91
C TYR A 7 13.11 2.22 -5.65
N GLU A 8 13.53 2.08 -6.91
CA GLU A 8 13.92 3.22 -7.74
C GLU A 8 12.72 4.15 -7.97
N SER A 9 11.54 3.60 -8.27
CA SER A 9 10.33 4.41 -8.44
C SER A 9 9.87 5.05 -7.12
N ALA A 10 9.95 4.34 -6.00
CA ALA A 10 9.63 4.92 -4.68
C ALA A 10 10.60 6.08 -4.33
N LEU A 11 11.90 5.93 -4.58
CA LEU A 11 12.88 6.99 -4.34
C LEU A 11 12.68 8.19 -5.27
N GLU A 12 12.37 7.95 -6.55
CA GLU A 12 12.09 9.05 -7.48
C GLU A 12 10.79 9.78 -7.11
N MET A 13 9.77 9.07 -6.58
CA MET A 13 8.58 9.68 -5.98
C MET A 13 8.94 10.64 -4.85
N ILE A 14 9.76 10.22 -3.87
CA ILE A 14 10.21 11.09 -2.77
C ILE A 14 10.91 12.33 -3.32
N LYS A 15 11.85 12.13 -4.24
CA LYS A 15 12.63 13.22 -4.85
C LYS A 15 11.75 14.21 -5.62
N ARG A 16 10.78 13.72 -6.40
CA ARG A 16 9.81 14.55 -7.12
C ARG A 16 8.94 15.36 -6.16
N SER A 17 8.56 14.77 -5.05
CA SER A 17 7.69 15.40 -4.04
C SER A 17 8.40 16.52 -3.27
N LYS A 18 9.73 16.52 -3.23
CA LYS A 18 10.57 17.46 -2.44
C LYS A 18 10.25 17.45 -0.94
N ILE A 19 9.52 16.44 -0.49
CA ILE A 19 9.14 16.17 0.89
C ILE A 19 9.50 14.71 1.14
N SER A 20 10.03 14.42 2.32
CA SER A 20 10.27 13.07 2.81
C SER A 20 9.46 12.86 4.07
N THR A 21 8.91 11.67 4.26
CA THR A 21 8.30 11.30 5.55
C THR A 21 9.35 10.59 6.41
N ARG A 22 9.08 9.35 6.84
CA ARG A 22 9.95 8.58 7.71
C ARG A 22 10.10 7.15 7.21
N VAL A 23 11.17 6.51 7.65
CA VAL A 23 11.32 5.06 7.59
C VAL A 23 10.75 4.41 8.86
N ALA A 24 10.42 3.13 8.76
CA ALA A 24 10.10 2.31 9.92
C ALA A 24 11.37 2.05 10.76
N SER A 25 11.22 2.17 12.08
CA SER A 25 12.25 1.81 13.04
C SER A 25 12.40 0.29 13.16
N VAL A 26 13.55 -0.15 13.70
CA VAL A 26 13.80 -1.59 13.96
C VAL A 26 12.72 -2.20 14.85
N THR A 27 12.26 -1.46 15.87
CA THR A 27 11.20 -1.91 16.77
C THR A 27 9.89 -2.13 16.03
N GLU A 28 9.50 -1.20 15.17
CA GLU A 28 8.28 -1.32 14.35
C GLU A 28 8.35 -2.49 13.36
N ILE A 29 9.51 -2.70 12.72
CA ILE A 29 9.71 -3.84 11.83
C ILE A 29 9.64 -5.17 12.58
N ASN A 30 10.19 -5.24 13.79
CA ASN A 30 10.08 -6.45 14.61
C ASN A 30 8.63 -6.73 15.01
N LEU A 31 7.88 -5.70 15.39
CA LEU A 31 6.45 -5.83 15.68
C LEU A 31 5.67 -6.30 14.45
N LEU A 32 5.92 -5.73 13.26
CA LEU A 32 5.31 -6.19 12.02
C LEU A 32 5.58 -7.68 11.76
N ARG A 33 6.81 -8.15 11.98
CA ARG A 33 7.16 -9.57 11.81
C ARG A 33 6.43 -10.47 12.80
N GLU A 34 6.31 -10.04 14.04
CA GLU A 34 5.59 -10.77 15.09
C GLU A 34 4.11 -10.89 14.76
N GLU A 35 3.48 -9.78 14.34
CA GLU A 35 2.04 -9.71 14.11
C GLU A 35 1.62 -10.32 12.77
N LEU A 36 2.28 -9.95 11.67
CA LEU A 36 1.86 -10.35 10.32
C LEU A 36 2.54 -11.64 9.83
N GLY A 37 3.63 -12.05 10.48
CA GLY A 37 4.29 -13.33 10.25
C GLY A 37 4.64 -13.59 8.79
N LYS A 38 4.26 -14.78 8.28
CA LYS A 38 4.57 -15.23 6.91
C LYS A 38 3.93 -14.37 5.80
N ASN A 39 2.91 -13.58 6.14
CA ASN A 39 2.19 -12.75 5.18
C ASN A 39 2.85 -11.37 4.99
N LEU A 40 3.92 -11.08 5.74
CA LEU A 40 4.73 -9.88 5.56
C LEU A 40 5.91 -10.15 4.61
N PRO A 41 5.87 -9.66 3.36
CA PRO A 41 6.93 -9.95 2.42
C PRO A 41 8.21 -9.17 2.75
N GLY A 42 9.36 -9.82 2.58
CA GLY A 42 10.66 -9.21 2.89
C GLY A 42 10.97 -7.95 2.07
N TRP A 43 10.43 -7.84 0.86
CA TRP A 43 10.59 -6.64 0.04
C TRP A 43 9.84 -5.43 0.60
N LEU A 44 8.70 -5.62 1.28
CA LEU A 44 7.95 -4.53 1.90
C LEU A 44 8.66 -4.04 3.15
N ILE A 45 9.19 -4.97 3.96
CA ILE A 45 10.06 -4.64 5.10
C ILE A 45 11.22 -3.76 4.66
N ASN A 46 11.93 -4.19 3.61
CA ASN A 46 13.07 -3.45 3.10
C ASN A 46 12.66 -2.08 2.53
N LEU A 47 11.49 -1.97 1.90
CA LEU A 47 10.96 -0.70 1.37
C LEU A 47 10.71 0.26 2.53
N MET A 48 9.95 -0.17 3.54
CA MET A 48 9.61 0.66 4.71
C MET A 48 10.83 1.03 5.57
N SER A 49 11.86 0.17 5.60
CA SER A 49 13.07 0.41 6.40
C SER A 49 14.09 1.32 5.72
N GLN A 50 14.00 1.51 4.40
CA GLN A 50 15.02 2.20 3.60
C GLN A 50 14.49 3.42 2.86
N VAL A 51 13.20 3.46 2.55
CA VAL A 51 12.55 4.55 1.82
C VAL A 51 11.63 5.31 2.78
N PRO A 52 11.74 6.65 2.86
CA PRO A 52 10.92 7.45 3.77
C PRO A 52 9.50 7.61 3.22
N ILE A 53 8.73 6.53 3.26
CA ILE A 53 7.36 6.40 2.71
C ILE A 53 6.31 6.10 3.80
N CYS A 54 6.72 5.72 5.01
CA CYS A 54 5.76 5.43 6.08
C CYS A 54 4.99 6.70 6.46
N SER A 55 3.71 6.56 6.80
CA SER A 55 2.84 7.69 7.19
C SER A 55 2.76 8.77 6.11
N SER A 56 2.80 8.38 4.82
CA SER A 56 2.76 9.34 3.71
C SER A 56 1.38 9.36 3.05
N ARG A 57 0.94 10.55 2.65
CA ARG A 57 -0.23 10.71 1.78
C ARG A 57 0.22 10.81 0.33
N LEU A 58 -0.06 9.77 -0.44
CA LEU A 58 0.21 9.71 -1.86
C LEU A 58 -0.95 10.36 -2.62
N VAL A 59 -0.61 11.23 -3.56
CA VAL A 59 -1.52 11.81 -4.53
C VAL A 59 -1.21 11.18 -5.88
N VAL A 60 -2.15 10.41 -6.41
CA VAL A 60 -1.99 9.66 -7.66
C VAL A 60 -2.86 10.34 -8.73
N PRO A 61 -2.27 11.02 -9.72
CA PRO A 61 -3.04 11.56 -10.83
C PRO A 61 -3.56 10.43 -11.71
N VAL A 62 -4.86 10.45 -11.99
CA VAL A 62 -5.54 9.48 -12.86
C VAL A 62 -6.43 10.21 -13.86
N THR A 63 -6.52 9.69 -15.07
CA THR A 63 -7.37 10.25 -16.12
C THR A 63 -8.43 9.21 -16.49
N VAL A 64 -9.69 9.58 -16.33
CA VAL A 64 -10.84 8.75 -16.69
C VAL A 64 -11.71 9.56 -17.65
N GLU A 65 -11.99 9.02 -18.83
CA GLU A 65 -12.85 9.67 -19.85
C GLU A 65 -12.43 11.12 -20.23
N ASN A 66 -11.13 11.42 -20.19
CA ASN A 66 -10.52 12.75 -20.39
C ASN A 66 -10.75 13.75 -19.25
N GLU A 67 -11.24 13.29 -18.11
CA GLU A 67 -11.30 14.07 -16.87
C GLU A 67 -10.13 13.67 -15.94
N GLU A 68 -9.49 14.67 -15.34
CA GLU A 68 -8.37 14.48 -14.41
C GLU A 68 -8.89 14.39 -12.97
N PHE A 69 -8.59 13.27 -12.33
CA PHE A 69 -8.88 13.03 -10.92
C PHE A 69 -7.60 12.75 -10.13
N LYS A 70 -7.72 12.74 -8.81
CA LYS A 70 -6.63 12.41 -7.90
C LYS A 70 -7.11 11.37 -6.90
N LEU A 71 -6.46 10.22 -6.90
CA LEU A 71 -6.61 9.28 -5.79
C LEU A 71 -5.74 9.79 -4.63
N LEU A 72 -6.31 9.81 -3.43
CA LEU A 72 -5.62 10.17 -2.20
C LEU A 72 -5.46 8.91 -1.35
N ILE A 73 -4.21 8.45 -1.25
CA ILE A 73 -3.88 7.18 -0.59
C ILE A 73 -3.00 7.47 0.61
N ASP A 74 -3.51 7.22 1.82
CA ASP A 74 -2.69 7.24 3.02
C ASP A 74 -1.93 5.90 3.08
N PHE A 75 -0.65 5.93 2.72
CA PHE A 75 0.24 4.77 2.75
C PHE A 75 0.56 4.42 4.20
N LEU A 76 0.16 3.22 4.58
CA LEU A 76 0.11 2.80 5.98
C LEU A 76 1.50 2.71 6.58
N ASP A 77 1.62 3.20 7.80
CA ASP A 77 2.79 2.95 8.63
C ASP A 77 2.72 1.55 9.28
N PRO A 78 3.79 1.09 9.95
CA PRO A 78 3.82 -0.24 10.56
C PRO A 78 2.66 -0.54 11.53
N LYS A 79 2.22 0.44 12.32
CA LYS A 79 1.14 0.24 13.27
C LYS A 79 -0.20 0.14 12.53
N GLU A 80 -0.40 1.01 11.55
CA GLU A 80 -1.61 1.05 10.74
C GLU A 80 -1.74 -0.21 9.87
N LEU A 81 -0.64 -0.71 9.30
CA LEU A 81 -0.58 -1.99 8.60
C LEU A 81 -1.08 -3.15 9.46
N ILE A 82 -0.66 -3.20 10.73
CA ILE A 82 -1.15 -4.22 11.68
C ILE A 82 -2.64 -4.02 11.92
N GLN A 83 -3.06 -2.78 12.19
CA GLN A 83 -4.45 -2.47 12.50
C GLN A 83 -5.40 -2.88 11.37
N GLU A 84 -5.10 -2.45 10.15
CA GLU A 84 -5.89 -2.70 8.96
C GLU A 84 -6.02 -4.20 8.68
N ASN A 85 -4.89 -4.92 8.70
CA ASN A 85 -4.86 -6.32 8.28
C ASN A 85 -5.29 -7.33 9.36
N LYS A 86 -5.40 -6.90 10.62
CA LYS A 86 -5.81 -7.79 11.73
C LYS A 86 -7.21 -7.52 12.23
N PHE A 87 -7.67 -6.27 12.17
CA PHE A 87 -8.85 -5.85 12.92
C PHE A 87 -9.89 -5.10 12.09
N LEU A 88 -9.53 -4.55 10.92
CA LEU A 88 -10.45 -3.73 10.12
C LEU A 88 -10.89 -4.47 8.86
N VAL A 89 -12.15 -4.29 8.50
CA VAL A 89 -12.77 -4.88 7.32
C VAL A 89 -12.70 -3.85 6.19
N PRO A 90 -12.30 -4.24 4.97
CA PRO A 90 -12.11 -5.62 4.48
C PRO A 90 -10.73 -6.25 4.74
N GLY A 91 -9.74 -5.51 5.25
CA GLY A 91 -8.35 -5.99 5.36
C GLY A 91 -8.16 -7.31 6.09
N CYS A 92 -8.77 -7.46 7.28
CA CYS A 92 -8.68 -8.67 8.08
C CYS A 92 -9.37 -9.89 7.43
N ALA A 93 -10.42 -9.66 6.64
CA ALA A 93 -11.15 -10.72 5.95
C ALA A 93 -10.29 -11.35 4.85
N VAL A 94 -9.60 -10.53 4.06
CA VAL A 94 -8.78 -11.00 2.93
C VAL A 94 -7.37 -11.44 3.32
N PHE A 95 -6.92 -11.15 4.54
CA PHE A 95 -5.56 -11.45 5.02
C PHE A 95 -5.19 -12.94 4.91
N ASN A 96 -6.13 -13.84 5.18
CA ASN A 96 -5.92 -15.30 5.07
C ASN A 96 -5.88 -15.80 3.62
N LYS A 97 -6.13 -14.94 2.64
CA LYS A 97 -6.06 -15.21 1.20
C LYS A 97 -4.86 -14.53 0.54
N ASP A 98 -3.82 -14.26 1.32
CA ASP A 98 -2.56 -13.67 0.86
C ASP A 98 -2.69 -12.21 0.37
N TYR A 99 -3.80 -11.53 0.68
CA TYR A 99 -3.92 -10.09 0.46
C TYR A 99 -3.40 -9.31 1.67
N LEU A 100 -2.69 -8.23 1.41
CA LEU A 100 -2.16 -7.32 2.42
C LEU A 100 -2.54 -5.89 2.04
N CYS A 101 -3.30 -5.22 2.91
CA CYS A 101 -3.62 -3.80 2.77
C CYS A 101 -2.39 -2.97 3.11
N ILE A 102 -2.01 -2.07 2.21
CA ILE A 102 -0.80 -1.22 2.30
C ILE A 102 -1.12 0.28 2.29
N GLY A 103 -2.37 0.63 1.98
CA GLY A 103 -2.87 2.00 1.96
C GLY A 103 -4.35 2.04 2.28
N VAL A 104 -4.87 3.23 2.60
CA VAL A 104 -6.32 3.48 2.69
C VAL A 104 -6.67 4.76 1.95
N GLU A 105 -7.87 4.81 1.39
CA GLU A 105 -8.41 6.01 0.76
C GLU A 105 -8.64 7.09 1.82
N SER A 106 -7.97 8.23 1.66
CA SER A 106 -8.04 9.33 2.61
C SER A 106 -9.48 9.85 2.74
N GLY A 107 -10.04 9.76 3.95
CA GLY A 107 -11.36 10.29 4.30
C GLY A 107 -12.55 9.34 4.09
N ILE A 108 -12.41 8.33 3.21
CA ILE A 108 -13.47 7.33 2.95
C ILE A 108 -13.14 5.99 3.62
N GLY A 109 -11.88 5.57 3.59
CA GLY A 109 -11.39 4.39 4.30
C GLY A 109 -11.38 3.09 3.50
N ASN A 110 -11.66 3.10 2.18
CA ASN A 110 -11.45 1.91 1.34
C ASN A 110 -9.97 1.51 1.32
N PRO A 111 -9.58 0.28 1.65
CA PRO A 111 -8.17 -0.09 1.65
C PRO A 111 -7.66 -0.43 0.25
N TYR A 112 -6.40 -0.04 0.04
CA TYR A 112 -5.59 -0.44 -1.09
C TYR A 112 -4.73 -1.64 -0.69
N ALA A 113 -4.87 -2.74 -1.42
CA ALA A 113 -4.23 -4.01 -1.10
C ALA A 113 -3.37 -4.55 -2.25
N ILE A 114 -2.47 -5.45 -1.90
CA ILE A 114 -1.65 -6.24 -2.82
C ILE A 114 -1.88 -7.73 -2.54
N ASN A 115 -1.68 -8.61 -3.53
CA ASN A 115 -1.56 -10.04 -3.24
C ASN A 115 -0.07 -10.42 -3.18
N ILE A 116 0.38 -10.94 -2.03
CA ILE A 116 1.80 -11.25 -1.80
C ILE A 116 2.30 -12.44 -2.63
N LYS A 117 1.40 -13.20 -3.28
CA LYS A 117 1.75 -14.28 -4.22
C LYS A 117 2.06 -13.78 -5.63
N GLU A 118 1.75 -12.53 -5.95
CA GLU A 118 1.98 -11.93 -7.27
C GLU A 118 3.38 -11.32 -7.42
N GLY A 119 4.28 -11.61 -6.48
CA GLY A 119 5.70 -11.28 -6.56
C GLY A 119 6.09 -10.01 -5.80
N ASN A 120 7.26 -9.46 -6.12
CA ASN A 120 7.87 -8.36 -5.38
C ASN A 120 7.51 -6.97 -5.92
N ASN A 121 6.65 -6.91 -6.93
CA ASN A 121 6.12 -5.70 -7.53
C ASN A 121 4.69 -5.99 -8.03
N PRO A 122 3.78 -6.36 -7.12
CA PRO A 122 2.45 -6.85 -7.47
C PRO A 122 1.54 -5.71 -7.96
N PRO A 123 0.41 -6.02 -8.59
CA PRO A 123 -0.68 -5.07 -8.79
C PRO A 123 -1.17 -4.49 -7.46
N VAL A 124 -1.76 -3.29 -7.54
CA VAL A 124 -2.46 -2.65 -6.42
C VAL A 124 -3.95 -2.68 -6.69
N TYR A 125 -4.71 -3.15 -5.72
CA TYR A 125 -6.14 -3.28 -5.79
C TYR A 125 -6.84 -2.32 -4.83
N LEU A 126 -7.97 -1.76 -5.23
CA LEU A 126 -8.92 -1.15 -4.30
C LEU A 126 -9.91 -2.22 -3.86
N LEU A 127 -10.07 -2.38 -2.54
CA LEU A 127 -11.05 -3.28 -1.97
C LEU A 127 -12.29 -2.49 -1.56
N ASP A 128 -13.45 -2.95 -2.00
CA ASP A 128 -14.73 -2.35 -1.67
C ASP A 128 -15.12 -2.68 -0.22
N HIS A 129 -15.21 -1.65 0.63
CA HIS A 129 -15.66 -1.79 2.01
C HIS A 129 -17.15 -2.17 2.14
N GLU A 130 -17.98 -1.92 1.11
CA GLU A 130 -19.42 -2.24 1.13
C GLU A 130 -19.67 -3.75 1.06
N CYS A 131 -18.68 -4.55 0.61
CA CYS A 131 -18.76 -6.01 0.59
C CYS A 131 -18.72 -6.66 2.00
N GLY A 132 -18.52 -5.88 3.07
CA GLY A 132 -18.50 -6.38 4.45
C GLY A 132 -17.40 -7.42 4.66
N GLU A 133 -17.70 -8.53 5.35
CA GLU A 133 -16.71 -9.57 5.68
C GLU A 133 -16.64 -10.73 4.68
N ASP A 134 -17.42 -10.69 3.58
CA ASP A 134 -17.42 -11.77 2.58
C ASP A 134 -16.14 -11.72 1.74
N THR A 135 -15.16 -12.51 2.18
CA THR A 135 -13.82 -12.58 1.57
C THR A 135 -13.86 -12.88 0.07
N GLU A 136 -14.74 -13.78 -0.38
CA GLU A 136 -14.81 -14.16 -1.79
C GLU A 136 -15.46 -13.05 -2.61
N GLN A 137 -16.48 -12.37 -2.06
CA GLN A 137 -17.11 -11.23 -2.72
C GLN A 137 -16.16 -10.03 -2.81
N ILE A 138 -15.42 -9.71 -1.73
CA ILE A 138 -14.38 -8.66 -1.74
C ILE A 138 -13.35 -8.95 -2.84
N ILE A 139 -12.79 -10.16 -2.87
CA ILE A 139 -11.74 -10.52 -3.84
C ILE A 139 -12.28 -10.51 -5.27
N LYS A 140 -13.54 -10.92 -5.47
CA LYS A 140 -14.18 -10.91 -6.78
C LYS A 140 -14.43 -9.50 -7.31
N ASN A 141 -14.81 -8.57 -6.43
CA ASN A 141 -15.19 -7.21 -6.80
C ASN A 141 -14.04 -6.19 -6.72
N LYS A 142 -12.86 -6.60 -6.25
CA LYS A 142 -11.69 -5.70 -6.20
C LYS A 142 -11.41 -5.06 -7.57
N GLU A 143 -10.99 -3.80 -7.53
CA GLU A 143 -10.63 -3.04 -8.73
C GLU A 143 -9.12 -2.97 -8.88
N VAL A 144 -8.59 -3.09 -10.09
CA VAL A 144 -7.16 -2.92 -10.36
C VAL A 144 -6.86 -1.43 -10.52
N ILE A 145 -6.03 -0.89 -9.63
CA ILE A 145 -5.61 0.52 -9.68
C ILE A 145 -4.37 0.69 -10.56
N VAL A 146 -3.40 -0.20 -10.37
CA VAL A 146 -2.22 -0.33 -11.23
C VAL A 146 -1.81 -1.80 -11.33
N GLU A 147 -1.22 -2.18 -12.47
CA GLU A 147 -0.70 -3.53 -12.69
C GLU A 147 0.57 -3.82 -11.88
N ARG A 148 1.27 -2.78 -11.42
CA ARG A 148 2.51 -2.90 -10.64
C ARG A 148 2.62 -1.76 -9.64
N LEU A 149 2.99 -2.07 -8.39
CA LEU A 149 3.20 -1.07 -7.34
C LEU A 149 4.23 0.00 -7.73
N SER A 150 5.24 -0.37 -8.54
CA SER A 150 6.20 0.59 -9.09
C SER A 150 5.55 1.65 -9.97
N ASP A 151 4.48 1.31 -10.69
CA ASP A 151 3.80 2.21 -11.62
C ASP A 151 3.04 3.28 -10.84
N LEU A 152 2.44 2.90 -9.71
CA LEU A 152 1.83 3.84 -8.76
C LEU A 152 2.86 4.86 -8.26
N PHE A 153 4.02 4.40 -7.77
CA PHE A 153 5.08 5.33 -7.35
C PHE A 153 5.63 6.17 -8.50
N SER A 154 5.67 5.64 -9.72
CA SER A 154 6.21 6.36 -10.88
C SER A 154 5.39 7.59 -11.26
N ILE A 155 4.11 7.65 -10.89
CA ILE A 155 3.23 8.80 -11.17
C ILE A 155 2.83 9.59 -9.91
N ALA A 156 2.90 8.96 -8.73
CA ALA A 156 2.49 9.58 -7.48
C ALA A 156 3.43 10.69 -6.99
N PHE A 157 2.93 11.53 -6.11
CA PHE A 157 3.72 12.45 -5.28
C PHE A 157 3.17 12.47 -3.85
N ILE A 158 4.01 12.83 -2.89
CA ILE A 158 3.63 12.98 -1.49
C ILE A 158 3.12 14.40 -1.25
N ASN A 159 2.02 14.53 -0.52
CA ASN A 159 1.51 15.80 -0.01
C ASN A 159 1.71 15.89 1.52
N GLU A 160 1.85 17.11 2.04
CA GLU A 160 1.79 17.34 3.49
C GLU A 160 0.35 17.12 3.98
N ASN A 161 0.22 16.52 5.16
CA ASN A 161 -1.06 16.34 5.85
C ASN A 161 -1.54 17.63 6.50
#